data_AF-A0A9P8KQK1-F1
#
_entry.id   AF-A0A9P8KQK1-F1
#
_cell.length_a   1.000
_cell.length_b   1.000
_cell.length_c   1.000
_cell.angle_alpha   90.00
_cell.angle_beta   90.00
_cell.angle_gamma   90.00
#
_symmetry.space_group_name_H-M   'P 1'
#
loop_
_entity.id
_entity.type
_entity.pdbx_description
1 polymer ?
#
loop_
_entity_poly.entity_id
_entity_poly.type
_entity_poly.pdbx_seq_one_letter_code
_entity_poly.pdbx_strand_id
1 'polypeptide(L)'
;MQQFSQLVAFAMFATSTLASPLQSRAPPASCYINKNTAWWIPPNSPTTPPTVTLSDICKQGGVGGCQQNLGRFCVLGDLDYCDSLGDALDYYQKYVNNSHWEFPSVIQCGDLALSVAAT
;
A
#
# COMPACT_ATOMS: atom_id res chain seq x y z
N MET A 1 46.36 1.10 49.27
CA MET A 1 46.11 2.29 48.43
C MET A 1 46.22 1.82 46.97
N GLN A 2 45.11 1.48 46.32
CA GLN A 2 44.39 2.33 45.35
C GLN A 2 45.34 2.95 44.31
N GLN A 3 45.25 2.57 43.02
CA GLN A 3 44.41 3.27 42.06
C GLN A 3 44.30 2.54 40.71
N PHE A 4 43.08 2.56 40.17
CA PHE A 4 42.62 2.13 38.86
C PHE A 4 43.24 2.94 37.71
N SER A 5 43.44 2.33 36.54
CA SER A 5 43.28 2.91 35.18
C SER A 5 43.83 1.92 34.13
N GLN A 6 43.22 1.59 33.00
CA GLN A 6 41.99 2.00 32.33
C GLN A 6 41.58 0.85 31.40
N LEU A 7 40.31 0.49 31.46
CA LEU A 7 39.61 -0.25 30.41
C LEU A 7 39.48 0.68 29.20
N VAL A 8 40.02 0.29 28.05
CA VAL A 8 39.53 0.83 26.76
C VAL A 8 38.91 -0.33 26.02
N ALA A 9 37.58 -0.39 26.17
CA ALA A 9 36.70 -1.26 25.43
C ALA A 9 36.87 -0.99 23.94
N PHE A 10 37.29 -2.01 23.19
CA PHE A 10 37.06 -2.07 21.76
C PHE A 10 35.54 -2.18 21.55
N ALA A 11 34.89 -1.05 21.34
CA ALA A 11 33.55 -0.97 20.79
C ALA A 11 33.61 -1.46 19.33
N MET A 12 33.55 -2.78 19.13
CA MET A 12 33.13 -3.34 17.86
C MET A 12 31.63 -3.11 17.74
N PHE A 13 31.28 -2.12 16.94
CA PHE A 13 29.92 -1.75 16.60
C PHE A 13 29.15 -2.99 16.10
N ALA A 14 28.07 -3.27 16.81
CA ALA A 14 27.09 -4.29 16.49
C ALA A 14 26.63 -4.11 15.03
N THR A 15 26.86 -5.13 14.22
CA THR A 15 26.27 -5.25 12.89
C THR A 15 24.75 -5.24 13.03
N SER A 16 24.16 -4.24 12.39
CA SER A 16 22.72 -4.01 12.33
C SER A 16 22.04 -5.16 11.60
N THR A 17 21.21 -5.92 12.31
CA THR A 17 20.08 -6.60 11.67
C THR A 17 18.85 -6.38 12.55
N LEU A 18 18.24 -5.20 12.41
CA LEU A 18 16.82 -5.05 12.71
C LEU A 18 16.04 -5.82 11.61
N ALA A 19 16.10 -7.15 11.67
CA ALA A 19 15.07 -7.96 11.09
C ALA A 19 13.91 -7.92 12.10
N SER A 20 13.08 -6.88 12.00
CA SER A 20 11.77 -6.94 12.63
C SER A 20 11.11 -8.23 12.16
N PRO A 21 10.48 -9.04 13.05
CA PRO A 21 9.72 -10.18 12.57
C PRO A 21 8.72 -9.64 11.55
N LEU A 22 8.71 -10.23 10.34
CA LEU A 22 7.64 -9.97 9.37
C LEU A 22 6.33 -10.11 10.14
N GLN A 23 5.62 -9.00 10.29
CA GLN A 23 4.33 -8.95 10.93
C GLN A 23 3.49 -10.09 10.34
N SER A 24 2.91 -10.92 11.20
CA SER A 24 2.15 -12.08 10.74
C SER A 24 1.07 -11.62 9.77
N ARG A 25 1.13 -12.17 8.55
CA ARG A 25 0.18 -11.99 7.46
C ARG A 25 -1.25 -11.99 7.99
N ALA A 26 -1.93 -10.85 7.92
CA ALA A 26 -3.34 -10.79 8.25
C ALA A 26 -4.11 -11.69 7.25
N PRO A 27 -5.03 -12.55 7.71
CA PRO A 27 -5.82 -13.38 6.82
C PRO A 27 -6.65 -12.51 5.87
N PRO A 28 -6.88 -12.95 4.62
CA PRO A 28 -7.65 -12.22 3.63
C PRO A 28 -9.14 -12.27 4.00
N ALA A 29 -9.58 -11.44 4.96
CA ALA A 29 -10.99 -11.33 5.34
C ALA A 29 -11.38 -10.08 6.16
N SER A 30 -10.47 -9.15 6.47
CA SER A 30 -10.81 -7.97 7.27
C SER A 30 -10.17 -6.71 6.72
N CYS A 31 -10.48 -6.38 5.46
CA CYS A 31 -10.05 -5.10 4.91
C CYS A 31 -10.77 -3.96 5.62
N TYR A 32 -10.03 -2.97 6.11
CA TYR A 32 -10.60 -1.71 6.57
C TYR A 32 -11.01 -0.86 5.37
N ILE A 33 -12.19 -0.24 5.46
CA ILE A 33 -12.77 0.61 4.41
C ILE A 33 -13.14 1.97 5.02
N ASN A 34 -12.67 3.06 4.40
CA ASN A 34 -13.19 4.41 4.67
C ASN A 34 -14.44 4.69 3.81
N LYS A 35 -15.51 5.24 4.40
CA LYS A 35 -16.77 5.53 3.70
C LYS A 35 -16.74 6.73 2.74
N ASN A 36 -15.70 7.58 2.79
CA ASN A 36 -15.52 8.67 1.85
C ASN A 36 -15.27 8.08 0.46
N THR A 37 -16.03 8.54 -0.51
CA THR A 37 -15.87 8.14 -1.91
C THR A 37 -14.73 8.94 -2.53
N ALA A 38 -13.85 8.25 -3.25
CA ALA A 38 -12.85 8.87 -4.10
C ALA A 38 -13.12 8.56 -5.58
N TRP A 39 -12.50 9.36 -6.44
CA TRP A 39 -12.66 9.26 -7.89
C TRP A 39 -11.34 8.88 -8.56
N TRP A 40 -11.44 8.02 -9.57
CA TRP A 40 -10.32 7.58 -10.39
C TRP A 40 -10.68 7.64 -11.85
N ILE A 41 -9.79 8.22 -12.66
CA ILE A 41 -9.89 8.21 -14.12
C ILE A 41 -8.55 7.72 -14.66
N PRO A 42 -8.44 6.50 -15.18
CA PRO A 42 -7.22 6.07 -15.84
C PRO A 42 -6.93 6.94 -17.08
N PRO A 43 -5.65 7.21 -17.40
CA PRO A 43 -5.24 7.93 -18.60
C PRO A 43 -5.58 7.11 -19.85
N ASN A 44 -5.96 7.81 -20.93
CA ASN A 44 -6.25 7.26 -22.26
C ASN A 44 -7.46 6.32 -22.39
N SER A 45 -7.98 5.76 -21.30
CA SER A 45 -9.07 4.79 -21.34
C SER A 45 -9.96 4.89 -20.09
N PRO A 46 -10.84 5.91 -19.98
CA PRO A 46 -11.63 6.19 -18.76
C PRO A 46 -12.53 5.03 -18.32
N THR A 47 -12.85 4.10 -19.22
CA THR A 47 -13.61 2.88 -18.95
C THR A 47 -12.77 1.74 -18.40
N THR A 48 -11.44 1.88 -18.28
CA THR A 48 -10.58 0.86 -17.66
C THR A 48 -10.84 0.80 -16.16
N PRO A 49 -11.21 -0.36 -15.59
CA PRO A 49 -11.50 -0.47 -14.17
C PRO A 49 -10.28 -0.22 -13.28
N PRO A 50 -10.47 0.34 -12.07
CA PRO A 50 -9.44 0.46 -11.04
C PRO A 50 -8.69 -0.86 -10.75
N THR A 51 -9.36 -2.01 -10.82
CA THR A 51 -8.74 -3.34 -10.61
C THR A 51 -7.64 -3.67 -11.62
N VAL A 52 -7.76 -3.21 -12.87
CA VAL A 52 -6.72 -3.38 -13.90
C VAL A 52 -5.50 -2.52 -13.55
N THR A 53 -5.74 -1.25 -13.20
CA THR A 53 -4.66 -0.34 -12.77
C THR A 53 -3.95 -0.84 -11.51
N LEU A 54 -4.71 -1.35 -10.54
CA LEU A 54 -4.16 -1.99 -9.35
C LEU A 54 -3.22 -3.12 -9.73
N SER A 55 -3.66 -4.04 -10.60
CA SER A 55 -2.84 -5.16 -11.07
C SER A 55 -1.56 -4.68 -11.74
N ASP A 56 -1.62 -3.61 -12.53
CA ASP A 56 -0.44 -3.05 -13.19
C ASP A 56 0.52 -2.37 -12.23
N ILE A 57 0.04 -1.70 -11.18
CA ILE A 57 0.86 -1.18 -10.09
C ILE A 57 1.54 -2.35 -9.37
N CYS A 58 0.79 -3.40 -9.04
CA CYS A 58 1.32 -4.54 -8.29
C CYS A 58 2.43 -5.30 -9.06
N LYS A 59 2.31 -5.39 -10.40
CA LYS A 59 3.35 -6.00 -11.26
C LYS A 59 4.68 -5.24 -11.27
N GLN A 60 4.73 -3.98 -10.83
CA GLN A 60 5.98 -3.22 -10.79
C GLN A 60 6.95 -3.74 -9.71
N GLY A 61 6.44 -4.49 -8.73
CA GLY A 61 7.22 -5.09 -7.64
C GLY A 61 7.77 -4.07 -6.62
N GLY A 62 8.18 -4.56 -5.46
CA GLY A 62 8.71 -3.73 -4.38
C GLY A 62 7.66 -3.12 -3.45
N VAL A 63 7.95 -1.94 -2.89
CA VAL A 63 7.11 -1.27 -1.89
C VAL A 63 6.30 -0.15 -2.54
N GLY A 64 5.02 -0.42 -2.77
CA GLY A 64 4.04 0.56 -3.23
C GLY A 64 4.26 1.20 -4.61
N GLY A 65 3.27 1.95 -5.06
CA GLY A 65 3.27 2.66 -6.34
C GLY A 65 2.02 3.52 -6.51
N CYS A 66 2.05 4.50 -7.42
CA CYS A 66 0.92 5.40 -7.64
C CYS A 66 0.72 5.74 -9.13
N GLN A 67 -0.54 5.93 -9.51
CA GLN A 67 -0.94 6.49 -10.79
C GLN A 67 -1.77 7.77 -10.56
N GLN A 68 -1.64 8.76 -11.45
CA GLN A 68 -2.25 10.09 -11.29
C GLN A 68 -3.15 10.42 -12.48
N ASN A 69 -4.40 10.83 -12.23
CA ASN A 69 -5.30 11.57 -13.14
C ASN A 69 -6.70 11.77 -12.49
N LEU A 70 -7.18 13.01 -12.39
CA LEU A 70 -8.39 13.45 -11.65
C LEU A 70 -8.54 12.81 -10.24
N GLY A 71 -7.41 12.37 -9.69
CA GLY A 71 -7.26 11.57 -8.49
C GLY A 71 -5.89 10.87 -8.50
N ARG A 72 -5.27 10.64 -7.33
CA ARG A 72 -4.01 9.89 -7.21
C ARG A 72 -4.31 8.52 -6.62
N PHE A 73 -4.26 7.48 -7.44
CA PHE A 73 -4.47 6.09 -7.05
C PHE A 73 -3.16 5.44 -6.62
N CYS A 74 -3.02 5.15 -5.32
CA CYS A 74 -1.80 4.62 -4.73
C CYS A 74 -2.05 3.28 -4.05
N VAL A 75 -1.10 2.37 -4.22
CA VAL A 75 -0.96 1.15 -3.44
C VAL A 75 0.28 1.31 -2.56
N LEU A 76 0.17 1.00 -1.28
CA LEU A 76 1.25 1.09 -0.30
C LEU A 76 1.39 -0.28 0.36
N GLY A 77 2.62 -0.76 0.52
CA GLY A 77 2.91 -2.07 1.10
C GLY A 77 3.59 -3.01 0.12
N ASP A 78 3.67 -4.29 0.51
CA ASP A 78 4.30 -5.35 -0.27
C ASP A 78 3.40 -5.75 -1.46
N LEU A 79 3.80 -5.33 -2.67
CA LEU A 79 3.01 -5.48 -3.89
C LEU A 79 2.85 -6.94 -4.34
N ASP A 80 3.60 -7.89 -3.77
CA ASP A 80 3.48 -9.32 -4.09
C ASP A 80 2.14 -9.93 -3.61
N TYR A 81 1.32 -9.19 -2.84
CA TYR A 81 0.10 -9.70 -2.20
C TYR A 81 -1.18 -8.90 -2.51
N CYS A 82 -1.29 -8.36 -3.72
CA CYS A 82 -2.41 -7.50 -4.10
C CYS A 82 -3.78 -8.15 -4.25
N ASP A 83 -3.89 -9.49 -4.25
CA ASP A 83 -5.16 -10.19 -4.53
C ASP A 83 -6.32 -9.70 -3.65
N SER A 84 -6.08 -9.54 -2.33
CA SER A 84 -7.13 -9.08 -1.40
C SER A 84 -7.56 -7.64 -1.61
N LEU A 85 -6.65 -6.75 -2.05
CA LEU A 85 -7.03 -5.40 -2.44
C LEU A 85 -7.84 -5.42 -3.75
N GLY A 86 -7.50 -6.32 -4.67
CA GLY A 86 -8.22 -6.53 -5.92
C GLY A 86 -9.66 -6.94 -5.69
N ASP A 87 -9.89 -7.97 -4.88
CA ASP A 87 -11.24 -8.46 -4.56
C ASP A 87 -12.08 -7.39 -3.86
N ALA A 88 -11.50 -6.67 -2.89
CA ALA A 88 -12.20 -5.60 -2.19
C ALA A 88 -12.53 -4.44 -3.15
N LEU A 89 -11.59 -4.03 -4.00
CA LEU A 89 -11.81 -2.96 -4.96
C LEU A 89 -12.85 -3.35 -6.01
N ASP A 90 -12.83 -4.58 -6.50
CA ASP A 90 -13.81 -5.09 -7.47
C ASP A 90 -15.24 -5.04 -6.91
N TYR A 91 -15.40 -5.37 -5.63
CA TYR A 91 -16.69 -5.33 -4.95
C TYR A 91 -17.26 -3.90 -4.83
N TYR A 92 -16.40 -2.90 -4.57
CA TYR A 92 -16.85 -1.53 -4.30
C TYR A 92 -16.80 -0.59 -5.50
N GLN A 93 -16.02 -0.90 -6.53
CA GLN A 93 -15.88 -0.03 -7.70
C GLN A 93 -17.19 0.09 -8.46
N LYS A 94 -17.53 1.32 -8.83
CA LYS A 94 -18.68 1.61 -9.68
C LYS A 94 -18.30 2.68 -10.70
N TYR A 95 -18.73 2.47 -11.95
CA TYR A 95 -18.55 3.46 -13.00
C TYR A 95 -19.72 4.44 -13.00
N VAL A 96 -19.44 5.74 -12.94
CA VAL A 96 -20.44 6.79 -12.70
C VAL A 96 -20.48 7.77 -13.86
N ASN A 97 -21.70 8.05 -14.33
CA ASN A 97 -22.02 9.09 -15.33
C ASN A 97 -21.14 9.03 -16.60
N ASN A 98 -20.70 7.84 -17.00
CA ASN A 98 -19.76 7.64 -18.12
C ASN A 98 -18.49 8.50 -18.04
N SER A 99 -17.99 8.75 -16.82
CA SER A 99 -16.89 9.70 -16.62
C SER A 99 -15.76 9.18 -15.74
N HIS A 100 -16.05 8.53 -14.61
CA HIS A 100 -15.05 8.10 -13.64
C HIS A 100 -15.50 6.88 -12.85
N TRP A 101 -14.54 6.29 -12.15
CA TRP A 101 -14.77 5.22 -11.20
C TRP A 101 -14.83 5.79 -9.79
N GLU A 102 -15.83 5.35 -9.03
CA GLU A 102 -15.99 5.67 -7.61
C GLU A 102 -15.78 4.40 -6.77
N PHE A 103 -15.12 4.54 -5.63
CA PHE A 103 -14.92 3.49 -4.62
C PHE A 103 -14.45 4.13 -3.30
N PRO A 104 -14.36 3.39 -2.20
CA PRO A 104 -13.76 3.86 -0.96
C PRO A 104 -12.39 4.50 -1.15
N SER A 105 -12.21 5.69 -0.58
CA SER A 105 -10.95 6.45 -0.62
C SER A 105 -9.77 5.71 0.00
N VAL A 106 -10.03 4.78 0.93
CA VAL A 106 -9.02 3.90 1.51
C VAL A 106 -9.59 2.50 1.62
N ILE A 107 -8.84 1.52 1.13
CA ILE A 107 -9.04 0.08 1.35
C ILE A 107 -7.73 -0.46 1.90
N GLN A 108 -7.71 -0.98 3.13
CA GLN A 108 -6.51 -1.54 3.73
C GLN A 108 -6.71 -3.01 4.06
N CYS A 109 -5.94 -3.90 3.44
CA CYS A 109 -5.98 -5.34 3.66
C CYS A 109 -4.62 -5.80 4.21
N GLY A 110 -4.54 -6.05 5.52
CA GLY A 110 -3.26 -6.37 6.18
C GLY A 110 -2.26 -5.21 6.10
N ASP A 111 -1.05 -5.51 5.60
CA ASP A 111 0.05 -4.54 5.44
C ASP A 111 0.00 -3.79 4.09
N LEU A 112 -1.06 -4.02 3.32
CA LEU A 112 -1.32 -3.38 2.04
C LEU A 112 -2.46 -2.37 2.17
N ALA A 113 -2.27 -1.17 1.62
CA ALA A 113 -3.29 -0.14 1.57
C ALA A 113 -3.41 0.45 0.17
N LEU A 114 -4.63 0.48 -0.34
CA LEU A 114 -5.04 1.30 -1.45
C LEU A 114 -5.54 2.65 -0.91
N SER A 115 -5.09 3.74 -1.49
CA SER A 115 -5.54 5.09 -1.16
C SER A 115 -5.73 5.92 -2.43
N VAL A 116 -6.80 6.71 -2.45
CA VAL A 116 -7.01 7.71 -3.49
C VAL A 116 -7.18 9.09 -2.87
N ALA A 117 -6.27 9.99 -3.21
CA ALA A 117 -6.41 11.40 -2.89
C ALA A 117 -7.06 12.13 -4.08
N ALA A 118 -8.12 12.90 -3.82
CA ALA A 118 -8.59 13.92 -4.75
C ALA A 118 -7.50 15.01 -4.83
N THR A 119 -7.14 15.41 -6.05
CA THR A 119 -6.22 16.53 -6.32
C THR A 119 -6.96 17.84 -6.39
#